data_AF-A0A0G4NA44-F1
#
_entry.id   AF-A0A0G4NA44-F1
#
_cell.length_a   1.000
_cell.length_b   1.000
_cell.length_c   1.000
_cell.angle_alpha   90.00
_cell.angle_beta   90.00
_cell.angle_gamma   90.00
#
_symmetry.space_group_name_H-M   'P 1'
#
loop_
_entity.id
_entity.type
_entity.pdbx_description
1 polymer ?
#
loop_
_entity_poly.entity_id
_entity_poly.type
_entity_poly.pdbx_seq_one_letter_code
_entity_poly.pdbx_strand_id
1 'polypeptide(L)'
;EAEDTMEGTEWPYDRLCDFLKIDIFDPTWETRHGAAMGLREVIRVHGAGAGRMRAKSRQENDKLNKAWLDDLACRLASVLMLDRFTDYSSDMSVAPIRESIGQTMGAVLRHVPPECVHDIYKVLFRMVMQTDLSVGKVWAVCHGGMVGLRYVVAVRKDLLLEDGEMIDGVISAVMKGLQDQDDDVRSVSAATLLPMAQEFVTMRPAAIDGLINIVWGSLQDLGDDLSASTGKIMDLLATLCSFPEVLQAMQTSADTDEERTFNVLVPRLYPFLRHTITSVRLAV
;
A
#
# COMPACT_ATOMS: atom_id res chain seq x y z
N GLU A 1 37.99 20.71 18.30
CA GLU A 1 37.79 22.11 17.89
C GLU A 1 37.02 22.31 16.56
N ALA A 2 36.74 21.26 15.76
CA ALA A 2 35.88 21.39 14.57
C ALA A 2 34.38 21.06 14.81
N GLU A 3 34.02 20.51 15.97
CA GLU A 3 32.65 20.09 16.30
C GLU A 3 31.79 21.22 16.90
N ASP A 4 32.39 22.28 17.46
CA ASP A 4 31.66 23.38 18.12
C ASP A 4 31.02 24.41 17.16
N THR A 5 31.24 24.30 15.84
CA THR A 5 30.79 25.31 14.86
C THR A 5 29.52 24.95 14.08
N MET A 6 28.91 23.79 14.30
CA MET A 6 27.72 23.36 13.53
C MET A 6 26.38 23.64 14.21
N GLU A 7 26.35 24.03 15.48
CA GLU A 7 25.10 24.30 16.22
C GLU A 7 24.23 25.35 15.52
N GLY A 8 23.02 24.93 15.12
CA GLY A 8 22.01 25.81 14.53
C GLY A 8 22.27 26.22 13.07
N THR A 9 23.11 25.48 12.34
CA THR A 9 23.32 25.71 10.89
C THR A 9 22.57 24.73 9.99
N GLU A 10 22.28 23.53 10.49
CA GLU A 10 21.61 22.45 9.76
C GLU A 10 20.29 22.01 10.43
N TRP A 11 19.60 21.08 9.78
CA TRP A 11 18.40 20.45 10.30
C TRP A 11 18.73 19.65 11.59
N PRO A 12 18.06 19.89 12.74
CA PRO A 12 18.49 19.31 14.03
C PRO A 12 18.51 17.78 14.10
N TYR A 13 17.73 17.10 13.25
CA TYR A 13 17.66 15.64 13.21
C TYR A 13 18.49 15.03 12.09
N ASP A 14 19.26 15.81 11.32
CA ASP A 14 19.97 15.29 10.15
C ASP A 14 20.97 14.19 10.55
N ARG A 15 21.77 14.46 11.59
CA ARG A 15 22.71 13.48 12.14
C ARG A 15 22.03 12.21 12.64
N LEU A 16 20.89 12.35 13.33
CA LEU A 16 20.10 11.20 13.79
C LEU A 16 19.61 10.38 12.58
N CYS A 17 19.03 11.05 11.59
CA CYS A 17 18.50 10.40 10.40
C CYS A 17 19.59 9.73 9.57
N ASP A 18 20.85 10.18 9.61
CA ASP A 18 21.95 9.48 8.96
C ASP A 18 22.17 8.08 9.52
N PHE A 19 22.12 7.90 10.85
CA PHE A 19 22.15 6.56 11.46
C PHE A 19 20.92 5.74 11.04
N LEU A 20 19.72 6.32 11.16
CA LEU A 20 18.49 5.58 10.85
C LEU A 20 18.40 5.16 9.37
N LYS A 21 18.87 6.00 8.43
CA LYS A 21 18.92 5.69 6.99
C LYS A 21 19.87 4.52 6.68
N ILE A 22 20.87 4.28 7.52
CA ILE A 22 21.77 3.13 7.42
C ILE A 22 21.11 1.90 8.07
N ASP A 23 20.57 2.08 9.27
CA ASP A 23 20.02 1.00 10.11
C ASP A 23 18.78 0.32 9.52
N ILE A 24 18.03 0.99 8.62
CA ILE A 24 16.94 0.35 7.85
C ILE A 24 17.43 -0.78 6.92
N PHE A 25 18.75 -0.95 6.73
CA PHE A 25 19.36 -2.07 6.00
C PHE A 25 20.14 -3.04 6.89
N ASP A 26 20.09 -2.88 8.22
CA ASP A 26 20.80 -3.76 9.15
C ASP A 26 20.34 -5.22 8.99
N PRO A 27 21.22 -6.24 9.11
CA PRO A 27 20.82 -7.64 9.05
C PRO A 27 19.80 -8.02 10.14
N THR A 28 19.80 -7.32 11.28
CA THR A 28 18.91 -7.53 12.42
C THR A 28 17.56 -6.87 12.15
N TRP A 29 16.48 -7.65 12.13
CA TRP A 29 15.16 -7.12 11.76
C TRP A 29 14.63 -6.15 12.83
N GLU A 30 14.95 -6.37 14.10
CA GLU A 30 14.59 -5.48 15.21
C GLU A 30 15.18 -4.08 15.02
N THR A 31 16.44 -4.00 14.58
CA THR A 31 17.12 -2.74 14.23
C THR A 31 16.40 -2.04 13.07
N ARG A 32 16.10 -2.78 11.98
CA ARG A 32 15.36 -2.22 10.83
C ARG A 32 13.99 -1.70 11.25
N HIS A 33 13.28 -2.45 12.08
CA HIS A 33 11.95 -2.09 12.58
C HIS A 33 12.00 -0.79 13.39
N GLY A 34 12.92 -0.70 14.35
CA GLY A 34 13.12 0.51 15.15
C GLY A 34 13.52 1.71 14.29
N ALA A 35 14.43 1.52 13.34
CA ALA A 35 14.87 2.58 12.43
C ALA A 35 13.73 3.11 11.55
N ALA A 36 12.91 2.21 11.00
CA ALA A 36 11.75 2.57 10.20
C ALA A 36 10.74 3.40 11.01
N MET A 37 10.41 2.97 12.24
CA MET A 37 9.51 3.69 13.14
C MET A 37 10.06 5.06 13.56
N GLY A 38 11.37 5.14 13.86
CA GLY A 38 12.04 6.39 14.19
C GLY A 38 11.96 7.40 13.05
N LEU A 39 12.30 6.97 11.82
CA LEU A 39 12.15 7.79 10.62
C LEU A 39 10.70 8.23 10.40
N ARG A 40 9.73 7.32 10.60
CA ARG A 40 8.31 7.64 10.45
C ARG A 40 7.91 8.81 11.33
N GLU A 41 8.23 8.77 12.62
CA GLU A 41 7.80 9.82 13.55
C GLU A 41 8.51 11.16 13.32
N VAL A 42 9.82 11.13 13.03
CA VAL A 42 10.58 12.34 12.71
C VAL A 42 10.02 13.01 11.46
N ILE A 43 9.82 12.25 10.37
CA ILE A 43 9.34 12.80 9.10
C ILE A 43 7.87 13.20 9.19
N ARG A 44 7.02 12.44 9.89
CA ARG A 44 5.61 12.78 10.05
C ARG A 44 5.41 14.20 10.57
N VAL A 45 6.22 14.62 11.55
CA VAL A 45 6.10 15.95 12.19
C VAL A 45 7.03 16.98 11.55
N HIS A 46 8.25 16.60 11.18
CA HIS A 46 9.29 17.55 10.80
C HIS A 46 9.84 17.39 9.36
N GLY A 47 9.22 16.56 8.52
CA GLY A 47 9.69 16.26 7.16
C GLY A 47 9.86 17.49 6.26
N ALA A 48 9.03 18.52 6.43
CA ALA A 48 9.14 19.77 5.67
C ALA A 48 10.47 20.53 5.90
N GLY A 49 11.15 20.29 7.04
CA GLY A 49 12.42 20.93 7.38
C GLY A 49 13.66 20.13 6.98
N ALA A 50 13.51 18.86 6.60
CA ALA A 50 14.63 17.95 6.38
C ALA A 50 15.58 18.43 5.27
N GLY A 51 16.90 18.29 5.48
CA GLY A 51 17.92 18.70 4.51
C GLY A 51 18.08 20.22 4.29
N ARG A 52 17.29 21.06 4.96
CA ARG A 52 17.40 22.52 4.84
C ARG A 52 18.59 23.03 5.63
N MET A 53 19.25 24.06 5.11
CA MET A 53 20.39 24.72 5.74
C MET A 53 20.12 26.20 5.99
N ARG A 54 20.70 26.71 7.07
CA ARG A 54 20.74 28.15 7.37
C ARG A 54 21.52 28.88 6.28
N ALA A 55 21.17 30.15 6.07
CA ALA A 55 21.82 31.05 5.10
C ALA A 55 21.66 30.66 3.62
N LYS A 56 20.78 29.70 3.29
CA LYS A 56 20.32 29.45 1.93
C LYS A 56 18.99 30.12 1.65
N SER A 57 18.77 30.49 0.39
CA SER A 57 17.47 30.98 -0.07
C SER A 57 16.40 29.90 0.06
N ARG A 58 15.13 30.33 0.07
CA ARG A 58 13.99 29.39 0.13
C ARG A 58 14.02 28.40 -1.04
N GLN A 59 14.29 28.88 -2.26
CA GLN A 59 14.33 28.03 -3.45
C GLN A 59 15.45 26.98 -3.39
N GLU A 60 16.62 27.34 -2.87
CA GLU A 60 17.70 26.38 -2.65
C GLU A 60 17.32 25.34 -1.60
N ASN A 61 16.72 25.77 -0.49
CA ASN A 61 16.28 24.87 0.57
C ASN A 61 15.11 23.98 0.16
N ASP A 62 14.22 24.44 -0.71
CA ASP A 62 13.15 23.61 -1.27
C ASP A 62 13.74 22.49 -2.15
N LYS A 63 14.76 22.80 -2.96
CA LYS A 63 15.49 21.79 -3.75
C LYS A 63 16.24 20.79 -2.87
N LEU A 64 16.87 21.26 -1.80
CA LEU A 64 17.58 20.40 -0.85
C LEU A 64 16.63 19.48 -0.08
N ASN A 65 15.49 20.01 0.38
CA ASN A 65 14.47 19.23 1.06
C ASN A 65 13.88 18.16 0.13
N LYS A 66 13.55 18.53 -1.11
CA LYS A 66 13.12 17.57 -2.13
C LYS A 66 14.16 16.47 -2.32
N ALA A 67 15.43 16.82 -2.53
CA ALA A 67 16.51 15.84 -2.73
C ALA A 67 16.67 14.91 -1.51
N TRP A 68 16.56 15.44 -0.30
CA TRP A 68 16.65 14.66 0.94
C TRP A 68 15.47 13.68 1.09
N LEU A 69 14.26 14.13 0.79
CA LEU A 69 13.07 13.27 0.86
C LEU A 69 13.06 12.22 -0.26
N ASP A 70 13.53 12.56 -1.45
CA ASP A 70 13.70 11.61 -2.56
C ASP A 70 14.76 10.54 -2.23
N ASP A 71 15.87 10.95 -1.61
CA ASP A 71 16.92 10.06 -1.10
C ASP A 71 16.37 9.04 -0.09
N LEU A 72 15.52 9.51 0.84
CA LEU A 72 14.84 8.64 1.79
C LEU A 72 13.82 7.73 1.09
N ALA A 73 12.98 8.25 0.19
CA ALA A 73 11.99 7.47 -0.55
C ALA A 73 12.65 6.34 -1.36
N CYS A 74 13.81 6.60 -1.98
CA CYS A 74 14.58 5.59 -2.70
C CYS A 74 15.07 4.47 -1.78
N ARG A 75 15.54 4.80 -0.57
CA ARG A 75 15.94 3.79 0.43
C ARG A 75 14.76 2.98 0.91
N LEU A 76 13.63 3.62 1.22
CA LEU A 76 12.41 2.92 1.65
C LEU A 76 11.92 1.95 0.55
N ALA A 77 11.89 2.39 -0.71
CA ALA A 77 11.56 1.52 -1.84
C ALA A 77 12.55 0.35 -1.97
N SER A 78 13.84 0.60 -1.74
CA SER A 78 14.87 -0.45 -1.72
C SER A 78 14.61 -1.48 -0.61
N VAL A 79 14.25 -1.05 0.60
CA VAL A 79 13.90 -1.99 1.70
C VAL A 79 12.65 -2.80 1.35
N LEU A 80 11.61 -2.20 0.75
CA LEU A 80 10.44 -2.94 0.27
C LEU A 80 10.82 -4.01 -0.78
N MET A 81 11.85 -3.77 -1.59
CA MET A 81 12.36 -4.74 -2.56
C MET A 81 13.27 -5.80 -1.93
N LEU A 82 14.05 -5.48 -0.90
CA LEU A 82 15.12 -6.33 -0.37
C LEU A 82 14.69 -7.15 0.85
N ASP A 83 13.77 -6.65 1.67
CA ASP A 83 13.38 -7.32 2.89
C ASP A 83 12.64 -8.64 2.58
N ARG A 84 13.08 -9.71 3.24
CA ARG A 84 12.52 -11.07 3.14
C ARG A 84 12.03 -11.60 4.47
N PHE A 85 12.01 -10.76 5.50
CA PHE A 85 11.57 -11.19 6.82
C PHE A 85 10.05 -11.33 6.83
N THR A 86 9.59 -12.48 7.30
CA THR A 86 8.19 -12.79 7.52
C THR A 86 8.10 -13.56 8.83
N ASP A 87 7.26 -13.07 9.73
CA ASP A 87 6.96 -13.70 11.00
C ASP A 87 5.71 -14.58 10.85
N TYR A 88 5.86 -15.86 11.18
CA TYR A 88 4.80 -16.88 11.13
C TYR A 88 4.41 -17.36 12.54
N SER A 89 4.78 -16.62 13.59
CA SER A 89 4.50 -16.99 14.98
C SER A 89 3.03 -16.82 15.38
N SER A 90 2.26 -16.07 14.60
CA SER A 90 0.80 -15.93 14.75
C SER A 90 0.05 -16.66 13.64
N ASP A 91 -1.28 -16.81 13.77
CA ASP A 91 -2.14 -17.40 12.72
C ASP A 91 -2.09 -16.64 11.38
N MET A 92 -1.42 -15.49 11.35
CA MET A 92 -1.24 -14.63 10.19
C MET A 92 0.27 -14.46 9.92
N SER A 93 0.68 -14.55 8.66
CA SER A 93 2.00 -14.09 8.22
C SER A 93 2.06 -12.57 8.33
N VAL A 94 3.03 -12.06 9.08
CA VAL A 94 3.26 -10.62 9.21
C VAL A 94 4.61 -10.30 8.59
N ALA A 95 4.64 -9.30 7.72
CA ALA A 95 5.87 -8.71 7.20
C ALA A 95 6.14 -7.39 7.93
N PRO A 96 6.58 -7.42 9.21
CA PRO A 96 6.55 -6.24 10.07
C PRO A 96 7.44 -5.11 9.53
N ILE A 97 8.54 -5.47 8.86
CA ILE A 97 9.44 -4.51 8.23
C ILE A 97 8.78 -3.85 7.02
N ARG A 98 8.23 -4.64 6.08
CA ARG A 98 7.57 -4.07 4.88
C ARG A 98 6.40 -3.18 5.27
N GLU A 99 5.61 -3.60 6.26
CA GLU A 99 4.49 -2.80 6.79
C GLU A 99 4.99 -1.47 7.40
N SER A 100 6.01 -1.52 8.26
CA SER A 100 6.58 -0.32 8.89
C SER A 100 7.20 0.63 7.88
N ILE A 101 7.95 0.10 6.90
CA ILE A 101 8.54 0.89 5.82
C ILE A 101 7.45 1.52 4.95
N GLY A 102 6.35 0.81 4.69
CA GLY A 102 5.17 1.38 4.02
C GLY A 102 4.60 2.58 4.79
N GLN A 103 4.44 2.46 6.10
CA GLN A 103 3.98 3.57 6.95
C GLN A 103 4.95 4.75 6.92
N THR A 104 6.26 4.49 6.95
CA THR A 104 7.30 5.51 6.81
C THR A 104 7.22 6.19 5.43
N MET A 105 6.97 5.43 4.36
CA MET A 105 6.72 5.98 3.02
C MET A 105 5.50 6.92 3.05
N GLY A 106 4.42 6.52 3.72
CA GLY A 106 3.25 7.38 3.94
C GLY A 106 3.58 8.72 4.61
N ALA A 107 4.51 8.73 5.57
CA ALA A 107 4.98 9.97 6.19
C ALA A 107 5.76 10.85 5.20
N VAL A 108 6.60 10.26 4.35
CA VAL A 108 7.35 10.97 3.29
C VAL A 108 6.41 11.56 2.24
N LEU A 109 5.41 10.79 1.79
CA LEU A 109 4.45 11.17 0.74
C LEU A 109 3.68 12.47 1.04
N ARG A 110 3.51 12.81 2.32
CA ARG A 110 2.88 14.05 2.78
C ARG A 110 3.72 15.30 2.49
N HIS A 111 5.04 15.17 2.39
CA HIS A 111 5.96 16.30 2.30
C HIS A 111 6.60 16.47 0.92
N VAL A 112 6.63 15.42 0.11
CA VAL A 112 7.19 15.49 -1.25
C VAL A 112 6.23 16.18 -2.24
N PRO A 113 6.77 16.88 -3.24
CA PRO A 113 5.95 17.52 -4.27
C PRO A 113 5.31 16.49 -5.22
N PRO A 114 4.27 16.86 -5.99
CA PRO A 114 3.51 15.93 -6.82
C PRO A 114 4.33 15.11 -7.81
N GLU A 115 5.34 15.72 -8.44
CA GLU A 115 6.22 15.02 -9.38
C GLU A 115 6.97 13.86 -8.72
N CYS A 116 7.41 14.01 -7.47
CA CYS A 116 8.06 12.96 -6.71
C CYS A 116 7.09 11.83 -6.35
N VAL A 117 5.84 12.17 -6.02
CA VAL A 117 4.81 11.14 -5.75
C VAL A 117 4.60 10.27 -6.99
N HIS A 118 4.56 10.89 -8.17
CA HIS A 118 4.40 10.18 -9.42
C HIS A 118 5.62 9.29 -9.75
N ASP A 119 6.85 9.76 -9.47
CA ASP A 119 8.06 8.94 -9.61
C ASP A 119 8.08 7.75 -8.63
N ILE A 120 7.70 7.98 -7.36
CA ILE A 120 7.55 6.91 -6.35
C ILE A 120 6.49 5.90 -6.80
N TYR A 121 5.34 6.38 -7.27
CA TYR A 121 4.27 5.54 -7.80
C TYR A 121 4.77 4.64 -8.93
N LYS A 122 5.52 5.16 -9.91
CA LYS A 122 6.07 4.36 -11.01
C LYS A 122 6.94 3.21 -10.52
N VAL A 123 7.80 3.46 -9.53
CA VAL A 123 8.64 2.42 -8.92
C VAL A 123 7.79 1.36 -8.24
N LEU A 124 6.83 1.77 -7.41
CA LEU A 124 5.96 0.85 -6.68
C LEU A 124 5.05 0.04 -7.61
N PHE A 125 4.48 0.67 -8.64
CA PHE A 125 3.69 0.02 -9.67
C PHE A 125 4.51 -1.03 -10.41
N ARG A 126 5.74 -0.71 -10.81
CA ARG A 126 6.65 -1.66 -11.45
C ARG A 126 6.99 -2.84 -10.55
N MET A 127 7.13 -2.63 -9.23
CA MET A 127 7.34 -3.70 -8.25
C MET A 127 6.14 -4.66 -8.15
N VAL A 128 4.91 -4.16 -8.30
CA VAL A 128 3.71 -5.02 -8.34
C VAL A 128 3.61 -5.73 -9.67
N MET A 129 3.75 -5.02 -10.79
CA MET A 129 3.48 -5.56 -12.11
C MET A 129 4.57 -6.51 -12.61
N GLN A 130 5.85 -6.20 -12.41
CA GLN A 130 7.01 -7.04 -12.78
C GLN A 130 6.94 -7.61 -14.22
N THR A 131 6.31 -6.89 -15.15
CA THR A 131 6.09 -7.36 -16.53
C THR A 131 7.30 -7.13 -17.44
N ASP A 132 8.14 -6.16 -17.10
CA ASP A 132 9.30 -5.72 -17.88
C ASP A 132 10.64 -6.17 -17.26
N LEU A 133 10.59 -7.06 -16.27
CA LEU A 133 11.77 -7.57 -15.58
C LEU A 133 12.09 -8.98 -16.06
N SER A 134 13.37 -9.26 -16.28
CA SER A 134 13.85 -10.61 -16.63
C SER A 134 13.95 -11.55 -15.41
N VAL A 135 13.19 -11.27 -14.36
CA VAL A 135 13.05 -12.11 -13.18
C VAL A 135 11.62 -12.62 -13.15
N GLY A 136 11.43 -13.91 -12.84
CA GLY A 136 10.10 -14.42 -12.56
C GLY A 136 9.43 -13.64 -11.42
N LYS A 137 8.13 -13.81 -11.24
CA LYS A 137 7.38 -13.14 -10.18
C LYS A 137 8.04 -13.36 -8.81
N VAL A 138 8.48 -12.27 -8.18
CA VAL A 138 9.04 -12.29 -6.82
C VAL A 138 7.97 -11.81 -5.84
N TRP A 139 7.45 -12.73 -5.03
CA TRP A 139 6.38 -12.47 -4.06
C TRP A 139 6.68 -11.27 -3.15
N ALA A 140 7.84 -11.27 -2.47
CA ALA A 140 8.18 -10.23 -1.50
C ALA A 140 8.21 -8.83 -2.12
N VAL A 141 8.65 -8.72 -3.37
CA VAL A 141 8.69 -7.46 -4.12
C VAL A 141 7.28 -7.03 -4.53
N CYS A 142 6.43 -7.97 -4.97
CA CYS A 142 5.03 -7.71 -5.30
C CYS A 142 4.28 -7.19 -4.07
N HIS A 143 4.36 -7.92 -2.95
CA HIS A 143 3.77 -7.53 -1.68
C HIS A 143 4.29 -6.17 -1.21
N GLY A 144 5.61 -5.95 -1.21
CA GLY A 144 6.23 -4.67 -0.82
C GLY A 144 5.75 -3.49 -1.68
N GLY A 145 5.62 -3.71 -2.99
CA GLY A 145 5.09 -2.71 -3.93
C GLY A 145 3.64 -2.36 -3.60
N MET A 146 2.81 -3.36 -3.33
CA MET A 146 1.40 -3.15 -2.98
C MET A 146 1.22 -2.44 -1.64
N VAL A 147 2.05 -2.77 -0.64
CA VAL A 147 2.10 -2.03 0.64
C VAL A 147 2.40 -0.55 0.39
N GLY A 148 3.40 -0.24 -0.45
CA GLY A 148 3.71 1.14 -0.81
C GLY A 148 2.54 1.85 -1.51
N LEU A 149 1.92 1.19 -2.50
CA LEU A 149 0.77 1.73 -3.23
C LEU A 149 -0.43 2.01 -2.30
N ARG A 150 -0.67 1.16 -1.29
CA ARG A 150 -1.69 1.40 -0.27
C ARG A 150 -1.53 2.76 0.39
N TYR A 151 -0.30 3.13 0.75
CA TYR A 151 -0.01 4.42 1.36
C TYR A 151 -0.03 5.58 0.37
N VAL A 152 0.30 5.36 -0.90
CA VAL A 152 0.08 6.35 -1.97
C VAL A 152 -1.40 6.71 -2.07
N VAL A 153 -2.28 5.72 -2.17
CA VAL A 153 -3.74 5.91 -2.23
C VAL A 153 -4.26 6.59 -0.96
N ALA A 154 -3.82 6.13 0.22
CA ALA A 154 -4.33 6.64 1.49
C ALA A 154 -3.88 8.06 1.82
N VAL A 155 -2.68 8.48 1.37
CA VAL A 155 -2.09 9.78 1.73
C VAL A 155 -2.28 10.82 0.63
N ARG A 156 -2.15 10.43 -0.63
CA ARG A 156 -2.17 11.33 -1.81
C ARG A 156 -3.33 11.06 -2.75
N LYS A 157 -4.51 10.79 -2.17
CA LYS A 157 -5.76 10.62 -2.90
C LYS A 157 -6.09 11.83 -3.79
N ASP A 158 -5.71 13.04 -3.35
CA ASP A 158 -5.82 14.28 -4.13
C ASP A 158 -5.20 14.14 -5.53
N LEU A 159 -3.95 13.70 -5.61
CA LEU A 159 -3.23 13.57 -6.88
C LEU A 159 -3.77 12.41 -7.73
N LEU A 160 -4.14 11.31 -7.07
CA LEU A 160 -4.64 10.13 -7.75
C LEU A 160 -5.96 10.41 -8.49
N LEU A 161 -6.81 11.28 -7.96
CA LEU A 161 -8.08 11.65 -8.59
C LEU A 161 -7.90 12.63 -9.76
N GLU A 162 -6.79 13.37 -9.80
CA GLU A 162 -6.46 14.29 -10.89
C GLU A 162 -5.71 13.59 -12.04
N ASP A 163 -4.99 12.50 -11.75
CA ASP A 163 -4.19 11.74 -12.71
C ASP A 163 -4.88 10.43 -13.13
N GLY A 164 -5.51 10.47 -14.31
CA GLY A 164 -6.20 9.33 -14.92
C GLY A 164 -5.32 8.10 -15.16
N GLU A 165 -4.03 8.28 -15.46
CA GLU A 165 -3.10 7.18 -15.69
C GLU A 165 -2.74 6.49 -14.35
N MET A 166 -2.55 7.29 -13.31
CA MET A 166 -2.22 6.79 -11.98
C MET A 166 -3.37 5.97 -11.37
N ILE A 167 -4.62 6.45 -11.48
CA ILE A 167 -5.79 5.69 -11.00
C ILE A 167 -5.94 4.37 -11.75
N ASP A 168 -5.80 4.36 -13.08
CA ASP A 168 -5.94 3.16 -13.90
C ASP A 168 -4.83 2.13 -13.62
N GLY A 169 -3.60 2.59 -13.39
CA GLY A 169 -2.52 1.71 -12.99
C GLY A 169 -2.68 1.16 -11.57
N VAL A 170 -3.14 1.96 -10.59
CA VAL A 170 -3.45 1.45 -9.24
C VAL A 170 -4.55 0.39 -9.29
N ILE A 171 -5.63 0.63 -10.04
CA ILE A 171 -6.71 -0.35 -10.22
C ILE A 171 -6.16 -1.65 -10.85
N SER A 172 -5.34 -1.53 -11.89
CA SER A 172 -4.72 -2.69 -12.55
C SER A 172 -3.84 -3.49 -11.60
N ALA A 173 -3.04 -2.80 -10.78
CA ALA A 173 -2.19 -3.41 -9.75
C ALA A 173 -3.04 -4.13 -8.69
N VAL A 174 -4.12 -3.51 -8.21
CA VAL A 174 -5.05 -4.11 -7.23
C VAL A 174 -5.73 -5.34 -7.81
N MET A 175 -6.28 -5.25 -9.03
CA MET A 175 -6.93 -6.39 -9.69
C MET A 175 -5.97 -7.57 -9.84
N LYS A 176 -4.73 -7.31 -10.27
CA LYS A 176 -3.67 -8.33 -10.33
C LYS A 176 -3.41 -8.96 -8.95
N GLY A 177 -3.32 -8.14 -7.90
CA GLY A 177 -3.03 -8.61 -6.55
C GLY A 177 -4.18 -9.34 -5.86
N LEU A 178 -5.43 -9.00 -6.17
CA LEU A 178 -6.60 -9.76 -5.71
C LEU A 178 -6.70 -11.16 -6.35
N GLN A 179 -6.17 -11.32 -7.56
CA GLN A 179 -6.05 -12.60 -8.26
C GLN A 179 -4.76 -13.36 -7.90
N ASP A 180 -3.98 -12.88 -6.94
CA ASP A 180 -2.74 -13.54 -6.53
C ASP A 180 -3.03 -14.85 -5.80
N GLN A 181 -2.09 -15.80 -5.87
CA GLN A 181 -2.18 -17.07 -5.15
C GLN A 181 -1.87 -16.91 -3.66
N ASP A 182 -1.13 -15.86 -3.31
CA ASP A 182 -0.69 -15.61 -1.95
C ASP A 182 -1.65 -14.69 -1.19
N ASP A 183 -2.05 -15.12 0.00
CA ASP A 183 -3.02 -14.42 0.84
C ASP A 183 -2.56 -13.05 1.31
N ASP A 184 -1.28 -12.87 1.61
CA ASP A 184 -0.80 -11.58 2.06
C ASP A 184 -0.96 -10.54 0.95
N VAL A 185 -0.67 -10.94 -0.30
CA VAL A 185 -0.83 -10.09 -1.49
C VAL A 185 -2.31 -9.75 -1.72
N ARG A 186 -3.21 -10.74 -1.64
CA ARG A 186 -4.65 -10.49 -1.76
C ARG A 186 -5.16 -9.54 -0.68
N SER A 187 -4.74 -9.76 0.57
CA SER A 187 -5.13 -8.96 1.74
C SER A 187 -4.73 -7.49 1.58
N VAL A 188 -3.46 -7.23 1.25
CA VAL A 188 -2.98 -5.84 1.06
C VAL A 188 -3.61 -5.19 -0.16
N SER A 189 -3.88 -5.94 -1.24
CA SER A 189 -4.54 -5.42 -2.45
C SER A 189 -5.96 -4.97 -2.16
N ALA A 190 -6.73 -5.77 -1.41
CA ALA A 190 -8.06 -5.37 -0.96
C ALA A 190 -8.00 -4.10 -0.09
N ALA A 191 -7.04 -4.05 0.84
CA ALA A 191 -6.83 -2.88 1.70
C ALA A 191 -6.43 -1.61 0.93
N THR A 192 -5.74 -1.74 -0.19
CA THR A 192 -5.36 -0.62 -1.09
C THR A 192 -6.57 0.07 -1.70
N LEU A 193 -7.62 -0.69 -2.06
CA LEU A 193 -8.77 -0.12 -2.75
C LEU A 193 -9.79 0.52 -1.80
N LEU A 194 -9.90 0.03 -0.56
CA LEU A 194 -10.88 0.48 0.42
C LEU A 194 -10.99 2.02 0.56
N PRO A 195 -9.90 2.80 0.70
CA PRO A 195 -9.99 4.25 0.89
C PRO A 195 -10.50 5.02 -0.34
N MET A 196 -10.54 4.39 -1.52
CA MET A 196 -10.94 5.00 -2.79
C MET A 196 -12.08 4.23 -3.48
N ALA A 197 -12.78 3.35 -2.76
CA ALA A 197 -13.81 2.48 -3.35
C ALA A 197 -14.96 3.28 -3.98
N GLN A 198 -15.41 4.35 -3.31
CA GLN A 198 -16.47 5.21 -3.83
C GLN A 198 -16.04 5.94 -5.11
N GLU A 199 -14.83 6.50 -5.13
CA GLU A 199 -14.30 7.19 -6.29
C GLU A 199 -14.05 6.23 -7.46
N PHE A 200 -13.55 5.02 -7.18
CA PHE A 200 -13.44 3.96 -8.17
C PHE A 200 -14.78 3.67 -8.85
N VAL A 201 -15.84 3.42 -8.06
CA VAL A 201 -17.18 3.13 -8.58
C VAL A 201 -17.70 4.28 -9.44
N THR A 202 -17.47 5.52 -9.00
CA THR A 202 -17.96 6.72 -9.70
C THR A 202 -17.18 7.00 -10.99
N MET A 203 -15.85 6.87 -10.96
CA MET A 203 -14.97 7.31 -12.05
C MET A 203 -14.69 6.23 -13.08
N ARG A 204 -14.84 4.94 -12.72
CA ARG A 204 -14.52 3.79 -13.58
C ARG A 204 -15.63 2.73 -13.55
N PRO A 205 -16.88 3.07 -13.91
CA PRO A 205 -17.99 2.13 -13.87
C PRO A 205 -17.77 0.89 -14.74
N ALA A 206 -17.04 1.02 -15.85
CA ALA A 206 -16.71 -0.09 -16.74
C ALA A 206 -15.79 -1.16 -16.09
N ALA A 207 -15.02 -0.80 -15.05
CA ALA A 207 -14.13 -1.73 -14.36
C ALA A 207 -14.82 -2.47 -13.20
N ILE A 208 -16.05 -2.06 -12.83
CA ILE A 208 -16.78 -2.61 -11.67
C ILE A 208 -17.04 -4.11 -11.85
N ASP A 209 -17.59 -4.55 -12.99
CA ASP A 209 -17.92 -5.96 -13.21
C ASP A 209 -16.69 -6.86 -13.08
N GLY A 210 -15.57 -6.44 -13.68
CA GLY A 210 -14.29 -7.15 -13.57
C GLY A 210 -13.82 -7.27 -12.12
N LEU A 211 -13.90 -6.20 -11.34
CA LEU A 211 -13.52 -6.22 -9.92
C LEU A 211 -14.43 -7.15 -9.10
N ILE A 212 -15.75 -7.05 -9.29
CA ILE A 212 -16.72 -7.88 -8.58
C ILE A 212 -16.46 -9.36 -8.86
N ASN A 213 -16.24 -9.72 -10.12
CA ASN A 213 -15.93 -11.10 -10.50
C ASN A 213 -14.65 -11.61 -9.82
N ILE A 214 -13.61 -10.77 -9.75
CA ILE A 214 -12.36 -11.10 -9.05
C ILE A 214 -12.59 -11.32 -7.56
N VAL A 215 -13.31 -10.41 -6.89
CA VAL A 215 -13.58 -10.49 -5.45
C VAL A 215 -14.41 -11.76 -5.13
N TRP A 216 -15.46 -12.04 -5.91
CA TRP A 216 -16.26 -13.26 -5.72
C TRP A 216 -15.52 -14.55 -6.07
N GLY A 217 -14.59 -14.50 -7.02
CA GLY A 217 -13.67 -15.60 -7.32
C GLY A 217 -12.74 -15.87 -6.14
N SER A 218 -12.17 -14.82 -5.54
CA SER A 218 -11.28 -14.95 -4.38
C SER A 218 -11.96 -15.63 -3.18
N LEU A 219 -13.29 -15.48 -3.02
CA LEU A 219 -14.08 -16.13 -1.97
C LEU A 219 -14.35 -17.63 -2.20
N GLN A 220 -14.24 -18.14 -3.43
CA GLN A 220 -14.42 -19.58 -3.69
C GLN A 220 -13.31 -20.42 -3.08
N ASP A 221 -12.08 -19.89 -3.09
CA ASP A 221 -10.88 -20.59 -2.67
C ASP A 221 -10.63 -20.50 -1.15
N LEU A 222 -11.47 -19.75 -0.42
CA LEU A 222 -11.30 -19.41 1.00
C LEU A 222 -12.03 -20.37 1.96
N GLY A 223 -12.18 -21.63 1.59
CA GLY A 223 -12.90 -22.65 2.38
C GLY A 223 -12.28 -22.97 3.76
N ASP A 224 -11.06 -22.49 4.06
CA ASP A 224 -10.40 -22.65 5.36
C ASP A 224 -10.46 -21.36 6.20
N ASP A 225 -10.92 -21.49 7.45
CA ASP A 225 -11.10 -20.44 8.48
C ASP A 225 -9.80 -19.70 8.92
N LEU A 226 -8.69 -19.92 8.22
CA LEU A 226 -7.33 -19.48 8.60
C LEU A 226 -6.68 -18.53 7.58
N SER A 227 -7.36 -18.18 6.49
CA SER A 227 -6.75 -17.29 5.49
C SER A 227 -6.59 -15.85 6.00
N ALA A 228 -5.38 -15.31 5.82
CA ALA A 228 -5.03 -13.96 6.20
C ALA A 228 -5.71 -12.86 5.36
N SER A 229 -6.26 -13.23 4.20
CA SER A 229 -6.88 -12.31 3.25
C SER A 229 -8.38 -12.15 3.45
N THR A 230 -9.05 -13.17 4.01
CA THR A 230 -10.50 -13.22 4.24
C THR A 230 -11.04 -11.93 4.84
N GLY A 231 -10.39 -11.43 5.90
CA GLY A 231 -10.79 -10.20 6.57
C GLY A 231 -10.92 -9.00 5.63
N LYS A 232 -9.87 -8.74 4.85
CA LYS A 232 -9.80 -7.56 4.00
C LYS A 232 -10.61 -7.70 2.72
N ILE A 233 -10.71 -8.91 2.18
CA ILE A 233 -11.57 -9.21 1.03
C ILE A 233 -13.04 -9.02 1.42
N MET A 234 -13.44 -9.49 2.61
CA MET A 234 -14.81 -9.30 3.11
C MET A 234 -15.12 -7.83 3.38
N ASP A 235 -14.20 -7.09 4.02
CA ASP A 235 -14.32 -5.64 4.20
C ASP A 235 -14.55 -4.93 2.84
N LEU A 236 -13.79 -5.33 1.81
CA LEU A 236 -13.90 -4.76 0.46
C LEU A 236 -15.24 -5.11 -0.19
N LEU A 237 -15.66 -6.39 -0.15
CA LEU A 237 -16.95 -6.80 -0.71
C LEU A 237 -18.12 -6.08 -0.05
N ALA A 238 -18.14 -6.03 1.29
CA ALA A 238 -19.18 -5.34 2.05
C ALA A 238 -19.23 -3.84 1.68
N THR A 239 -18.07 -3.20 1.55
CA THR A 239 -17.98 -1.80 1.12
C THR A 239 -18.52 -1.61 -0.29
N LEU A 240 -18.13 -2.46 -1.25
CA LEU A 240 -18.61 -2.37 -2.63
C LEU A 240 -20.13 -2.59 -2.71
N CYS A 241 -20.67 -3.60 -2.03
CA CYS A 241 -22.10 -3.88 -2.00
C CYS A 241 -22.95 -2.79 -1.32
N SER A 242 -22.32 -1.84 -0.61
CA SER A 242 -23.01 -0.67 -0.08
C SER A 242 -23.35 0.38 -1.16
N PHE A 243 -22.78 0.26 -2.36
CA PHE A 243 -23.01 1.18 -3.48
C PHE A 243 -24.10 0.65 -4.44
N PRO A 244 -25.17 1.42 -4.73
CA PRO A 244 -26.22 1.01 -5.65
C PRO A 244 -25.73 0.62 -7.05
N GLU A 245 -24.70 1.30 -7.55
CA GLU A 245 -24.10 1.07 -8.87
C GLU A 245 -23.49 -0.33 -8.96
N VAL A 246 -22.87 -0.80 -7.87
CA VAL A 246 -22.30 -2.15 -7.76
C VAL A 246 -23.43 -3.19 -7.76
N LEU A 247 -24.49 -2.96 -6.99
CA LEU A 247 -25.65 -3.87 -6.95
C LEU A 247 -26.34 -3.97 -8.31
N GLN A 248 -26.46 -2.86 -9.04
CA GLN A 248 -27.00 -2.85 -10.39
C GLN A 248 -26.12 -3.61 -11.39
N ALA A 249 -24.79 -3.45 -11.30
CA ALA A 249 -23.85 -4.23 -12.10
C ALA A 249 -23.99 -5.73 -11.82
N MET A 250 -24.10 -6.14 -10.54
CA MET A 250 -24.31 -7.54 -10.17
C MET A 250 -25.62 -8.12 -10.73
N GLN A 251 -26.71 -7.36 -10.68
CA GLN A 251 -28.00 -7.77 -11.26
C GLN A 251 -27.89 -7.98 -12.78
N THR A 252 -27.25 -7.04 -13.47
CA THR A 252 -27.05 -7.12 -14.92
C THR A 252 -26.23 -8.35 -15.29
N SER A 253 -25.15 -8.63 -14.55
CA SER A 253 -24.31 -9.81 -14.80
C SER A 253 -25.05 -11.12 -14.50
N ALA A 254 -25.86 -11.17 -13.45
CA ALA A 254 -26.69 -12.32 -13.10
C ALA A 254 -27.74 -12.67 -14.16
N ASP A 255 -28.25 -11.67 -14.89
CA ASP A 255 -29.20 -11.89 -16.01
C ASP A 255 -28.52 -12.53 -17.24
N THR A 256 -27.19 -12.43 -17.34
CA THR A 256 -26.43 -12.87 -18.52
C THR A 256 -25.56 -14.10 -18.29
N ASP A 257 -25.23 -14.42 -17.03
CA ASP A 257 -24.30 -15.49 -16.65
C ASP A 257 -24.84 -16.26 -15.44
N GLU A 258 -25.19 -17.54 -15.65
CA GLU A 258 -25.73 -18.42 -14.62
C GLU A 258 -24.76 -18.60 -13.44
N GLU A 259 -23.44 -18.55 -13.67
CA GLU A 259 -22.43 -18.71 -12.61
C GLU A 259 -22.33 -17.48 -11.69
N ARG A 260 -22.88 -16.35 -12.13
CA ARG A 260 -22.88 -15.06 -11.40
C ARG A 260 -24.21 -14.73 -10.74
N THR A 261 -25.15 -15.67 -10.76
CA THR A 261 -26.45 -15.51 -10.12
C THR A 261 -26.35 -15.48 -8.60
N PHE A 262 -27.28 -14.80 -7.93
CA PHE A 262 -27.27 -14.67 -6.47
C PHE A 262 -27.44 -16.02 -5.74
N ASN A 263 -28.11 -17.01 -6.34
CA ASN A 263 -28.18 -18.37 -5.81
C ASN A 263 -26.85 -19.11 -5.85
N VAL A 264 -25.88 -18.68 -6.67
CA VAL A 264 -24.52 -19.23 -6.72
C VAL A 264 -23.58 -18.41 -5.84
N LEU A 265 -23.67 -17.08 -5.87
CA LEU A 265 -22.75 -16.19 -5.16
C LEU A 265 -23.03 -16.11 -3.66
N VAL A 266 -24.28 -15.87 -3.25
CA VAL A 266 -24.63 -15.67 -1.83
C VAL A 266 -24.25 -16.85 -0.94
N PRO A 267 -24.44 -18.13 -1.34
CA PRO A 267 -24.01 -19.26 -0.53
C PRO A 267 -22.50 -19.32 -0.25
N ARG A 268 -21.66 -18.67 -1.07
CA ARG A 268 -20.22 -18.57 -0.79
C ARG A 268 -19.92 -17.77 0.47
N LEU A 269 -20.87 -16.94 0.93
CA LEU A 269 -20.73 -16.18 2.18
C LEU A 269 -21.01 -17.00 3.44
N TYR A 270 -21.70 -18.14 3.31
CA TYR A 270 -22.18 -18.92 4.47
C TYR A 270 -21.06 -19.43 5.39
N PRO A 271 -19.89 -19.89 4.90
CA PRO A 271 -18.77 -20.26 5.78
C PRO A 271 -18.36 -19.12 6.72
N PHE A 272 -18.44 -17.87 6.25
CA PHE A 272 -17.96 -16.69 6.98
C PHE A 272 -18.90 -16.21 8.10
N LEU A 273 -20.16 -16.68 8.16
CA LEU A 273 -21.11 -16.36 9.24
C LEU A 273 -20.60 -16.79 10.63
N ARG A 274 -19.71 -17.78 10.68
CA ARG A 274 -19.13 -18.33 11.91
C ARG A 274 -17.62 -18.11 12.02
N HIS A 275 -17.07 -17.24 11.19
CA HIS A 275 -15.64 -16.95 11.13
C HIS A 275 -15.05 -16.52 12.49
N THR A 276 -13.79 -16.85 12.72
CA THR A 276 -13.08 -16.58 13.98
C THR A 276 -12.97 -15.07 14.28
N ILE A 277 -12.73 -14.26 13.24
CA ILE A 277 -12.63 -12.80 13.30
C ILE A 277 -14.02 -12.14 13.42
N THR A 278 -14.22 -11.33 14.46
CA THR A 278 -15.49 -10.62 14.71
C THR A 278 -15.90 -9.65 13.61
N SER A 279 -14.97 -8.90 13.02
CA SER A 279 -15.29 -7.96 11.95
C SER A 279 -15.78 -8.67 10.68
N VAL A 280 -15.23 -9.85 10.34
CA VAL A 280 -15.71 -10.66 9.22
C VAL A 280 -17.16 -11.06 9.41
N ARG A 281 -17.50 -11.56 10.61
CA ARG A 281 -18.89 -11.94 10.94
C ARG A 281 -19.87 -10.77 10.89
N LEU A 282 -19.39 -9.54 11.13
CA LEU A 282 -20.22 -8.34 11.08
C LEU A 282 -20.38 -7.81 9.64
N ALA A 283 -19.41 -8.08 8.77
CA ALA A 283 -19.41 -7.64 7.38
C ALA A 283 -20.29 -8.52 6.47
N VAL A 284 -20.48 -9.79 6.82
CA VAL A 284 -21.40 -10.74 6.17
C VAL A 284 -22.86 -10.44 6.53
#